data_AF-A1SN47-F1
#
_entry.id   AF-A1SN47-F1
#
_cell.length_a   1.000
_cell.length_b   1.000
_cell.length_c   1.000
_cell.angle_alpha   90.00
_cell.angle_beta   90.00
_cell.angle_gamma   90.00
#
_symmetry.space_group_name_H-M   'P 1'
#
loop_
_entity.id
_entity.type
_entity.pdbx_description
1 polymer ?
#
loop_
_entity_poly.entity_id
_entity_poly.type
_entity_poly.pdbx_seq_one_letter_code
_entity_poly.pdbx_strand_id
1 'polypeptide(L)'
;METRALRHFMGAYLHQDFDLVGSVEDNLALFVRQSPALAAALSDEVADLLAHPFTDGELERLLDEMGCEASPPVGKTYRDWLTQIADRVRRTTA
;
A
#
# COMPACT_ATOMS: atom_id res chain seq x y z
N MET A 1 8.34 5.21 -12.97
CA MET A 1 7.99 4.48 -11.75
C MET A 1 6.92 3.47 -12.13
N GLU A 2 7.20 2.18 -11.99
CA GLU A 2 6.18 1.14 -12.10
C GLU A 2 5.42 1.08 -10.77
N THR A 3 4.09 1.08 -10.81
CA THR A 3 3.24 1.09 -9.60
C THR A 3 2.13 0.04 -9.70
N ARG A 4 2.37 -1.05 -10.42
CA ARG A 4 1.33 -2.04 -10.71
C ARG A 4 0.89 -2.76 -9.44
N ALA A 5 1.83 -3.21 -8.62
CA ALA A 5 1.54 -3.87 -7.36
C ALA A 5 0.90 -2.90 -6.36
N LEU A 6 1.44 -1.69 -6.25
CA LEU A 6 0.93 -0.65 -5.36
C LEU A 6 -0.50 -0.24 -5.74
N ARG A 7 -0.74 0.09 -7.01
CA ARG A 7 -2.08 0.45 -7.50
C ARG A 7 -3.07 -0.69 -7.29
N HIS A 8 -2.64 -1.94 -7.52
CA HIS A 8 -3.52 -3.08 -7.31
C HIS A 8 -3.85 -3.28 -5.83
N PHE A 9 -2.87 -3.19 -4.93
CA PHE A 9 -3.11 -3.29 -3.50
C PHE A 9 -4.06 -2.17 -3.01
N MET A 10 -3.75 -0.92 -3.36
CA MET A 10 -4.55 0.25 -2.98
C MET A 10 -6.00 0.14 -3.49
N GLY A 11 -6.19 -0.04 -4.80
CA GLY A 11 -7.52 0.02 -5.40
C GLY A 11 -8.34 -1.27 -5.32
N ALA A 12 -7.73 -2.43 -5.10
CA ALA A 12 -8.45 -3.71 -5.08
C ALA A 12 -8.57 -4.32 -3.67
N TYR A 13 -7.74 -3.90 -2.71
CA TYR A 13 -7.75 -4.44 -1.34
C TYR A 13 -8.01 -3.37 -0.28
N LEU A 14 -7.75 -2.09 -0.58
CA LEU A 14 -8.05 -0.96 0.30
C LEU A 14 -9.12 -0.03 -0.31
N HIS A 15 -10.05 -0.60 -1.07
CA HIS A 15 -11.19 0.11 -1.68
C HIS A 15 -12.26 0.49 -0.64
N GLN A 16 -13.29 1.25 -1.05
CA GLN A 16 -14.32 1.84 -0.16
C GLN A 16 -14.93 0.91 0.89
N ASP A 17 -15.06 -0.38 0.59
CA ASP A 17 -15.71 -1.38 1.46
C ASP A 17 -14.70 -2.36 2.08
N PHE A 18 -13.40 -2.03 2.09
CA PHE A 18 -12.35 -2.94 2.56
C PHE A 18 -12.56 -3.34 4.03
N ASP A 19 -13.14 -2.46 4.84
CA ASP A 19 -13.38 -2.66 6.27
C ASP A 19 -14.51 -3.65 6.55
N LEU A 20 -15.37 -3.92 5.56
CA LEU A 20 -16.36 -4.99 5.62
C LEU A 20 -15.73 -6.38 5.52
N VAL A 21 -14.56 -6.49 4.86
CA VAL A 21 -13.84 -7.75 4.67
C VAL A 21 -12.68 -7.94 5.66
N GLY A 22 -12.16 -6.85 6.24
CA GLY A 22 -11.17 -6.92 7.32
C GLY A 22 -10.38 -5.62 7.51
N SER A 23 -9.41 -5.65 8.42
CA SER A 23 -8.50 -4.52 8.61
C SER A 23 -7.54 -4.34 7.41
N VAL A 24 -6.77 -3.23 7.41
CA VAL A 24 -5.65 -3.05 6.48
C VAL A 24 -4.67 -4.22 6.56
N GLU A 25 -4.42 -4.76 7.75
CA GLU A 25 -3.50 -5.88 7.95
C GLU A 25 -4.08 -7.19 7.37
N ASP A 26 -5.37 -7.42 7.54
CA ASP A 26 -6.06 -8.59 6.96
C ASP A 26 -6.05 -8.54 5.43
N ASN A 27 -6.33 -7.36 4.87
CA ASN A 27 -6.32 -7.13 3.43
C ASN A 27 -4.90 -7.23 2.84
N LEU A 28 -3.87 -6.80 3.57
CA LEU A 28 -2.47 -7.00 3.18
C LEU A 28 -2.10 -8.49 3.16
N ALA A 29 -2.49 -9.25 4.19
CA ALA A 29 -2.30 -10.70 4.22
C ALA A 29 -3.06 -11.41 3.09
N LEU A 30 -4.26 -10.94 2.76
CA LEU A 30 -5.05 -11.43 1.63
C LEU A 30 -4.35 -11.16 0.30
N PHE A 31 -3.84 -9.95 0.08
CA PHE A 31 -3.08 -9.55 -1.10
C PHE A 31 -1.82 -10.42 -1.30
N VAL A 32 -1.03 -10.62 -0.25
CA VAL A 32 0.16 -11.50 -0.29
C VAL A 32 -0.23 -12.92 -0.70
N ARG A 33 -1.35 -13.44 -0.19
CA ARG A 33 -1.82 -14.80 -0.49
C ARG A 33 -2.38 -14.95 -1.90
N GLN A 34 -3.17 -13.99 -2.37
CA GLN A 34 -3.91 -14.08 -3.63
C GLN A 34 -3.15 -13.54 -4.83
N SER A 35 -2.20 -12.62 -4.59
CA SER A 35 -1.42 -11.95 -5.64
C SER A 35 0.09 -12.04 -5.38
N PRO A 36 0.67 -13.23 -5.17
CA PRO A 36 2.07 -13.38 -4.70
C PRO A 36 3.10 -12.73 -5.63
N ALA A 37 2.87 -12.77 -6.95
CA ALA A 37 3.76 -12.12 -7.93
C ALA A 37 3.75 -10.59 -7.83
N LEU A 38 2.59 -9.98 -7.53
CA LEU A 38 2.50 -8.54 -7.29
C LEU A 38 3.05 -8.19 -5.90
N ALA A 39 2.75 -9.02 -4.90
CA ALA A 39 3.26 -8.82 -3.55
C ALA A 39 4.79 -8.80 -3.50
N ALA A 40 5.47 -9.63 -4.29
CA ALA A 40 6.92 -9.61 -4.41
C ALA A 40 7.49 -8.26 -4.92
N ALA A 41 6.73 -7.51 -5.73
CA ALA A 41 7.16 -6.22 -6.28
C ALA A 41 6.76 -5.03 -5.40
N LEU A 42 5.76 -5.16 -4.52
CA LEU A 42 5.17 -4.05 -3.78
C LEU A 42 6.20 -3.27 -2.93
N SER A 43 7.15 -3.96 -2.29
CA SER A 43 8.15 -3.26 -1.46
C SER A 43 9.08 -2.36 -2.26
N ASP A 44 9.39 -2.76 -3.49
CA ASP A 44 10.31 -2.03 -4.36
C ASP A 44 9.59 -0.86 -5.03
N GLU A 45 8.34 -1.05 -5.47
CA GLU A 45 7.51 0.04 -5.98
C GLU A 45 7.27 1.13 -4.93
N VAL A 46 7.04 0.75 -3.66
CA VAL A 46 6.94 1.73 -2.56
C VAL A 46 8.27 2.43 -2.33
N ALA A 47 9.40 1.73 -2.36
CA ALA A 47 10.71 2.35 -2.20
C ALA A 47 10.99 3.38 -3.30
N ASP A 48 10.67 3.05 -4.55
CA ASP A 48 10.78 3.95 -5.70
C ASP A 48 9.88 5.18 -5.57
N LEU A 49 8.63 4.99 -5.11
CA LEU A 49 7.71 6.09 -4.83
C LEU A 49 8.28 7.03 -3.76
N LEU A 50 8.76 6.47 -2.65
CA LEU A 50 9.26 7.25 -1.52
C LEU A 50 10.62 7.91 -1.78
N ALA A 51 11.36 7.49 -2.82
CA ALA A 51 12.56 8.16 -3.28
C ALA A 51 12.26 9.54 -3.93
N HIS A 52 11.02 9.78 -4.34
CA HIS A 52 10.58 11.08 -4.85
C HIS A 52 10.29 12.05 -3.69
N PRO A 53 10.55 13.36 -3.87
CA PRO A 53 10.35 14.38 -2.83
C PRO A 53 8.87 14.79 -2.69
N PHE A 54 7.95 13.83 -2.71
CA PHE A 54 6.53 14.08 -2.46
C PHE A 54 6.31 14.47 -0.99
N THR A 55 5.52 15.52 -0.82
CA THR A 55 4.88 15.87 0.45
C THR A 55 3.84 14.82 0.83
N ASP A 56 3.42 14.81 2.10
CA ASP A 56 2.46 13.81 2.56
C ASP A 56 1.07 13.98 1.91
N GLY A 57 0.65 15.22 1.63
CA GLY A 57 -0.60 15.48 0.91
C GLY A 57 -0.55 15.12 -0.58
N GLU A 58 0.64 15.14 -1.20
CA GLU A 58 0.81 14.61 -2.56
C GLU A 58 0.76 13.08 -2.57
N LEU A 59 1.31 12.43 -1.54
CA LEU A 59 1.18 10.98 -1.38
C LEU A 59 -0.29 10.58 -1.18
N GLU A 60 -1.03 11.28 -0.31
CA GLU A 60 -2.46 11.09 -0.13
C GLU A 60 -3.21 11.12 -1.46
N ARG A 61 -3.10 12.23 -2.21
CA ARG A 61 -3.74 12.38 -3.51
C ARG A 61 -3.37 11.27 -4.49
N LEU A 62 -2.11 10.84 -4.51
CA LEU A 62 -1.65 9.77 -5.39
C LEU A 62 -2.28 8.43 -5.03
N LEU A 63 -2.46 8.13 -3.74
CA LEU A 63 -3.11 6.90 -3.29
C LEU A 63 -4.62 6.94 -3.55
N ASP A 64 -5.27 8.10 -3.37
CA ASP A 64 -6.67 8.31 -3.74
C ASP A 64 -6.87 8.07 -5.25
N GLU A 65 -5.98 8.59 -6.10
CA GLU A 65 -5.97 8.34 -7.56
C GLU A 65 -5.66 6.87 -7.92
N MET A 66 -5.19 6.07 -6.97
CA MET A 66 -5.07 4.61 -7.08
C MET A 66 -6.31 3.86 -6.57
N GLY A 67 -7.29 4.56 -6.01
CA GLY A 67 -8.51 3.99 -5.42
C GLY A 67 -8.35 3.53 -3.97
N CYS A 68 -7.33 4.03 -3.25
CA CYS A 68 -7.20 3.80 -1.82
C CYS A 68 -8.25 4.61 -1.06
N GLU A 69 -8.97 3.96 -0.17
CA GLU A 69 -9.93 4.57 0.77
C GLU A 69 -9.50 4.36 2.23
N ALA A 70 -8.34 3.72 2.43
CA ALA A 70 -7.70 3.60 3.74
C ALA A 70 -6.72 4.77 4.00
N SER A 71 -6.67 5.21 5.25
CA SER A 71 -5.75 6.25 5.71
C SER A 71 -4.74 5.70 6.73
N PRO A 72 -3.59 6.37 6.91
CA PRO A 72 -2.64 6.04 7.96
C PRO A 72 -3.28 6.03 9.35
N PRO A 73 -2.79 5.17 10.27
CA PRO A 73 -3.18 5.25 11.67
C PRO A 73 -2.91 6.64 12.26
N VAL A 74 -3.70 7.02 13.27
CA VAL A 74 -3.56 8.32 13.94
C VAL A 74 -2.11 8.57 14.37
N GLY A 75 -1.58 9.74 14.00
CA GLY A 75 -0.21 10.14 14.31
C GLY A 75 0.85 9.60 13.36
N LYS A 76 0.47 8.94 12.26
CA LYS A 76 1.37 8.53 11.18
C LYS A 76 1.12 9.33 9.91
N THR A 77 2.20 9.60 9.20
CA THR A 77 2.16 10.16 7.84
C THR A 77 1.91 9.05 6.81
N TYR A 78 1.46 9.39 5.61
CA TYR A 78 1.38 8.43 4.49
C TYR A 78 2.75 7.83 4.19
N ARG A 79 3.82 8.62 4.28
CA ARG A 79 5.20 8.12 4.15
C ARG A 79 5.53 7.05 5.19
N ASP A 80 5.22 7.28 6.47
CA ASP A 80 5.44 6.30 7.54
C ASP A 80 4.63 5.02 7.30
N TRP A 81 3.38 5.16 6.86
CA TRP A 81 2.47 4.05 6.66
C TRP A 81 2.87 3.19 5.46
N LEU A 82 3.21 3.80 4.32
CA LEU A 82 3.74 3.10 3.15
C LEU A 82 5.03 2.34 3.48
N THR A 83 5.93 2.96 4.25
CA THR A 83 7.17 2.30 4.71
C THR A 83 6.85 1.04 5.52
N GLN A 84 5.88 1.11 6.45
CA GLN A 84 5.47 -0.04 7.26
C GLN A 84 4.85 -1.16 6.42
N ILE A 85 4.02 -0.83 5.43
CA ILE A 85 3.45 -1.80 4.48
C ILE A 85 4.57 -2.50 3.71
N ALA A 86 5.51 -1.75 3.14
CA ALA A 86 6.64 -2.29 2.38
C ALA A 86 7.50 -3.24 3.23
N ASP A 87 7.83 -2.84 4.46
CA ASP A 87 8.60 -3.68 5.39
C ASP A 87 7.86 -4.96 5.76
N ARG A 88 6.53 -4.89 5.95
CA ARG A 88 5.71 -6.06 6.26
C ARG A 88 5.68 -7.04 5.10
N VAL A 89 5.49 -6.54 3.88
CA VAL A 89 5.46 -7.36 2.67
C VAL A 89 6.80 -8.03 2.45
N ARG A 90 7.90 -7.26 2.50
CA ARG A 90 9.27 -7.77 2.36
C ARG A 90 9.58 -8.92 3.34
N ARG A 91 9.14 -8.82 4.59
CA ARG A 91 9.32 -9.89 5.59
C ARG A 91 8.48 -11.14 5.31
N THR A 92 7.45 -11.04 4.48
CA THR A 92 6.50 -12.12 4.21
C THR A 92 6.73 -12.76 2.85
N THR A 93 7.40 -12.07 1.92
CA THR A 93 7.70 -12.54 0.57
C THR A 93 9.17 -12.93 0.33
N ALA A 94 10.07 -12.65 1.28
CA ALA A 94 11.44 -13.14 1.29
C ALA A 94 11.52 -14.62 1.68
#